data_AF-A0A947IN47-F1
#
_entry.id   AF-A0A947IN47-F1
#
_cell.length_a   1.000
_cell.length_b   1.000
_cell.length_c   1.000
_cell.angle_alpha   90.00
_cell.angle_beta   90.00
_cell.angle_gamma   90.00
#
_symmetry.space_group_name_H-M   'P 1'
#
loop_
_entity.id
_entity.type
_entity.pdbx_description
1 polymer ?
#
loop_
_entity_poly.entity_id
_entity_poly.type
_entity_poly.pdbx_seq_one_letter_code
_entity_poly.pdbx_strand_id
1 'polypeptide(L)'
;MTRYRPPRPKGSCYITPEGEKALRDEVRQLWKVERPIVTNTVHEAAKNGDRSENGDYIYGKRRLREIDSRVRFLTKRLEELT
;
A
#
# COMPACT_ATOMS: atom_id res chain seq x y z
N MET A 1 14.65 -21.87 23.46
CA MET A 1 13.51 -22.48 22.74
C MET A 1 12.59 -21.37 22.24
N THR A 2 12.57 -21.10 20.94
CA THR A 2 11.67 -20.08 20.35
C THR A 2 10.22 -20.51 20.54
N ARG A 3 9.37 -19.62 21.07
CA ARG A 3 7.94 -19.87 21.22
C ARG A 3 7.28 -19.80 19.84
N TYR A 4 7.20 -20.93 19.15
CA TYR A 4 6.44 -21.02 17.91
C TYR A 4 4.96 -20.67 18.19
N ARG A 5 4.43 -19.70 17.45
CA ARG A 5 3.01 -19.36 17.47
C ARG A 5 2.42 -19.76 16.12
N PRO A 6 1.43 -20.67 16.06
CA PRO A 6 0.80 -21.03 14.80
C PRO A 6 0.09 -19.81 14.18
N PRO A 7 -0.02 -19.76 12.84
CA PRO A 7 -0.75 -18.70 12.16
C PRO A 7 -2.22 -18.71 12.56
N ARG A 8 -2.86 -17.54 12.53
CA ARG A 8 -4.31 -17.44 12.77
C ARG A 8 -5.07 -18.13 11.62
N PRO A 9 -6.19 -18.82 11.92
CA PRO A 9 -7.06 -19.34 10.88
C PRO A 9 -7.59 -18.19 10.00
N LYS A 10 -7.86 -18.49 8.72
CA LYS A 10 -8.46 -17.51 7.80
C LYS A 10 -9.87 -17.13 8.27
N GLY A 11 -10.21 -15.85 8.18
CA GLY A 11 -11.58 -15.37 8.41
C GLY A 11 -12.51 -15.72 7.24
N SER A 12 -13.82 -15.45 7.39
CA SER A 12 -14.80 -15.64 6.32
C SER A 12 -14.51 -14.74 5.11
N CYS A 13 -14.80 -15.24 3.91
CA CYS A 13 -14.57 -14.55 2.64
C CYS A 13 -15.77 -13.73 2.14
N TYR A 14 -16.84 -13.63 2.92
CA TYR A 14 -18.05 -12.92 2.50
C TYR A 14 -17.86 -11.41 2.62
N ILE A 15 -18.27 -10.68 1.58
CA ILE A 15 -18.31 -9.21 1.56
C ILE A 15 -19.63 -8.71 0.96
N THR A 16 -20.04 -7.51 1.33
CA THR A 16 -21.14 -6.85 0.64
C THR A 16 -20.66 -6.26 -0.69
N PRO A 17 -21.52 -6.14 -1.72
CA PRO A 17 -21.15 -5.50 -2.99
C PRO A 17 -20.65 -4.06 -2.81
N GLU A 18 -21.21 -3.33 -1.85
CA GLU A 18 -20.78 -1.97 -1.49
C GLU A 18 -19.36 -1.97 -0.90
N GLY A 19 -19.05 -2.93 -0.03
CA GLY A 19 -17.72 -3.10 0.54
C GLY A 19 -16.69 -3.45 -0.53
N GLU A 20 -17.03 -4.34 -1.46
CA GLU A 20 -16.15 -4.68 -2.58
C GLU A 20 -15.84 -3.45 -3.45
N LYS A 21 -16.88 -2.67 -3.79
CA LYS A 21 -16.72 -1.43 -4.56
C LYS A 21 -15.79 -0.44 -3.86
N ALA A 22 -15.97 -0.22 -2.55
CA ALA A 22 -15.12 0.67 -1.78
C ALA A 22 -13.64 0.24 -1.80
N LEU A 23 -13.36 -1.07 -1.68
CA LEU A 23 -11.99 -1.59 -1.76
C LEU A 23 -11.39 -1.42 -3.17
N ARG A 24 -12.18 -1.64 -4.24
CA ARG A 24 -11.74 -1.41 -5.62
C ARG A 24 -11.45 0.07 -5.87
N ASP A 25 -12.28 0.96 -5.36
CA ASP A 25 -12.10 2.40 -5.45
C ASP A 25 -10.85 2.86 -4.69
N GLU A 26 -10.59 2.30 -3.50
CA GLU A 26 -9.35 2.54 -2.74
C GLU A 26 -8.11 2.12 -3.55
N VAL A 27 -8.11 0.91 -4.14
CA VAL A 27 -7.00 0.46 -5.00
C VAL A 27 -6.78 1.41 -6.17
N ARG A 28 -7.86 1.84 -6.83
CA ARG A 28 -7.80 2.77 -7.96
C ARG A 28 -7.20 4.10 -7.52
N GLN A 29 -7.64 4.66 -6.40
CA GLN A 29 -7.15 5.92 -5.87
C GLN A 29 -5.66 5.85 -5.54
N LEU A 30 -5.25 4.82 -4.81
CA LEU A 30 -3.85 4.59 -4.44
C LEU A 30 -2.95 4.46 -5.66
N TRP A 31 -3.36 3.68 -6.66
CA TRP A 31 -2.54 3.38 -7.83
C TRP A 31 -2.52 4.49 -8.89
N LYS A 32 -3.68 5.10 -9.17
CA LYS A 32 -3.82 6.09 -10.26
C LYS A 32 -3.55 7.52 -9.83
N VAL A 33 -3.72 7.84 -8.55
CA VAL A 33 -3.63 9.22 -8.05
C VAL A 33 -2.45 9.36 -7.08
N GLU A 34 -2.48 8.67 -5.95
CA GLU A 34 -1.47 8.89 -4.90
C GLU A 34 -0.07 8.44 -5.32
N ARG A 35 0.07 7.23 -5.87
CA ARG A 35 1.38 6.67 -6.22
C ARG A 35 2.14 7.54 -7.24
N PRO A 36 1.54 8.03 -8.34
CA PRO A 36 2.21 8.96 -9.25
C PRO A 36 2.63 10.26 -8.58
N ILE A 37 1.78 10.86 -7.74
CA ILE A 37 2.08 12.11 -7.03
C ILE A 37 3.30 11.91 -6.12
N VAL A 38 3.31 10.86 -5.30
CA VAL A 38 4.43 10.56 -4.40
C VAL A 38 5.71 10.21 -5.18
N THR A 39 5.57 9.54 -6.32
CA THR A 39 6.73 9.24 -7.18
C THR A 39 7.35 10.52 -7.71
N ASN A 40 6.53 11.49 -8.13
CA ASN A 40 7.00 12.77 -8.61
C ASN A 40 7.69 13.57 -7.49
N THR A 41 7.10 13.62 -6.29
CA THR A 41 7.73 14.32 -5.16
C THR A 41 9.06 13.70 -4.76
N VAL A 42 9.16 12.36 -4.75
CA VAL A 42 10.43 11.66 -4.50
C VAL A 42 11.46 11.96 -5.59
N HIS A 43 11.03 12.05 -6.86
CA HIS A 43 11.91 12.37 -7.97
C HIS A 43 12.48 13.79 -7.86
N GLU A 44 11.64 14.77 -7.53
CA GLU A 44 12.08 16.15 -7.30
C GLU A 44 12.97 16.27 -6.06
N ALA A 45 12.62 15.61 -4.95
CA ALA A 45 13.45 15.57 -3.75
C ALA A 45 14.84 14.94 -4.04
N ALA A 46 14.91 13.94 -4.91
CA ALA A 46 16.16 13.30 -5.30
C ALA A 46 17.05 14.19 -6.18
N LYS A 47 16.52 15.26 -6.79
CA LYS A 47 17.30 16.26 -7.52
C LYS A 47 17.86 17.35 -6.61
N ASN A 48 17.18 17.63 -5.49
CA ASN A 48 17.43 18.80 -4.65
C ASN A 48 18.38 18.57 -3.45
N GLY A 49 19.26 17.56 -3.49
CA GLY A 49 20.29 17.39 -2.46
C GLY A 49 20.71 15.95 -2.18
N ASP A 50 21.37 15.75 -1.04
CA ASP A 50 21.76 14.42 -0.57
C ASP A 50 20.53 13.64 -0.10
N ARG A 51 20.37 12.44 -0.67
CA ARG A 51 19.25 11.52 -0.41
C ARG A 51 19.22 11.01 1.03
N SER A 52 20.34 11.06 1.73
CA SER A 52 20.44 10.58 3.11
C SER A 52 19.94 11.59 4.15
N GLU A 53 19.97 12.88 3.82
CA GLU A 53 19.54 13.96 4.73
C GLU A 53 18.19 14.56 4.32
N ASN A 54 17.78 14.41 3.06
CA ASN A 54 16.51 14.95 2.58
C ASN A 54 15.29 14.20 3.16
N GLY A 55 14.58 14.85 4.08
CA GLY A 55 13.38 14.31 4.73
C GLY A 55 12.25 13.96 3.75
N ASP A 56 12.05 14.74 2.69
CA ASP A 56 11.02 14.49 1.67
C ASP A 56 11.31 13.21 0.89
N TYR A 57 12.59 12.96 0.58
CA TYR A 57 13.01 11.73 -0.07
C TYR A 57 12.76 10.50 0.82
N ILE A 58 13.17 10.57 2.09
CA ILE A 58 12.99 9.46 3.04
C ILE A 58 11.49 9.18 3.26
N TYR A 59 10.71 10.22 3.52
CA TYR A 59 9.27 10.10 3.74
C TYR A 59 8.55 9.58 2.49
N GLY A 60 8.84 10.15 1.32
CA GLY A 60 8.23 9.73 0.07
C GLY A 60 8.55 8.26 -0.26
N LYS A 61 9.79 7.81 -0.03
CA LYS A 61 10.14 6.39 -0.19
C LYS A 61 9.40 5.48 0.79
N ARG A 62 9.18 5.91 2.04
CA ARG A 62 8.35 5.17 3.00
C ARG A 62 6.90 5.10 2.52
N ARG A 63 6.34 6.23 2.07
CA ARG A 63 4.96 6.30 1.57
C ARG A 63 4.74 5.43 0.33
N LEU A 64 5.70 5.39 -0.61
CA LEU A 64 5.62 4.48 -1.75
C LEU A 64 5.51 3.01 -1.32
N ARG A 65 6.28 2.59 -0.31
CA ARG A 65 6.22 1.22 0.22
C ARG A 65 4.87 0.92 0.91
N GLU A 66 4.32 1.90 1.63
CA GLU A 66 2.99 1.78 2.24
C GLU A 66 1.91 1.59 1.17
N ILE A 67 1.94 2.41 0.11
CA ILE A 67 0.99 2.32 -1.01
C ILE A 67 1.11 0.96 -1.70
N ASP A 68 2.33 0.54 -2.07
CA ASP A 68 2.54 -0.74 -2.76
C ASP A 68 2.10 -1.94 -1.90
N SER A 69 2.38 -1.90 -0.58
CA SER A 69 1.93 -2.92 0.37
C SER A 69 0.40 -2.98 0.49
N ARG A 70 -0.24 -1.81 0.59
CA ARG A 70 -1.69 -1.69 0.70
C ARG A 70 -2.39 -2.17 -0.56
N VAL A 71 -1.93 -1.76 -1.74
CA VAL A 71 -2.45 -2.22 -3.03
C VAL A 71 -2.33 -3.73 -3.14
N ARG A 72 -1.16 -4.30 -2.84
CA ARG A 72 -0.96 -5.76 -2.86
C ARG A 72 -1.92 -6.49 -1.93
N PHE A 73 -2.11 -5.98 -0.70
CA PHE A 73 -3.05 -6.57 0.25
C PHE A 73 -4.49 -6.54 -0.27
N LEU A 74 -4.93 -5.40 -0.79
CA LEU A 74 -6.29 -5.22 -1.28
C LEU A 74 -6.57 -6.08 -2.53
N THR A 75 -5.65 -6.11 -3.49
CA THR A 75 -5.79 -6.95 -4.69
C THR A 75 -5.93 -8.42 -4.32
N LYS A 76 -5.04 -8.94 -3.46
CA LYS A 76 -5.12 -10.32 -3.00
C LYS A 76 -6.42 -10.61 -2.25
N ARG A 77 -6.88 -9.65 -1.44
CA ARG A 77 -8.15 -9.81 -0.72
C ARG A 77 -9.32 -9.86 -1.69
N LEU A 78 -9.39 -8.97 -2.66
CA LEU A 78 -10.44 -8.96 -3.70
C LEU A 78 -10.48 -10.25 -4.52
N GLU A 79 -9.35 -10.91 -4.75
CA GLU A 79 -9.29 -12.22 -5.42
C GLU A 79 -9.83 -13.38 -4.56
N GLU A 80 -9.73 -13.28 -3.24
CA GLU A 80 -10.19 -14.33 -2.30
C GLU A 80 -11.66 -14.15 -1.85
N LEU A 81 -12.28 -12.99 -2.11
CA LEU A 81 -13.66 -12.70 -1.71
C LEU A 81 -14.67 -13.41 -2.63
N THR A 82 -15.77 -13.86 -2.04
CA THR A 82 -16.92 -14.52 -2.71
C THR A 82 -18.20 -13.87 -2.22
#